data_AF-A0A1I3SE71-F1
#
_entry.id   AF-A0A1I3SE71-F1
#
_cell.length_a   1.000
_cell.length_b   1.000
_cell.length_c   1.000
_cell.angle_alpha   90.00
_cell.angle_beta   90.00
_cell.angle_gamma   90.00
#
_symmetry.space_group_name_H-M   'P 1'
#
loop_
_entity.id
_entity.type
_entity.pdbx_description
1 polymer ?
#
loop_
_entity_poly.entity_id
_entity_poly.type
_entity_poly.pdbx_seq_one_letter_code
_entity_poly.pdbx_strand_id
1 'polypeptide(L)'
;MMNQLDDTDQSAFLIDEWKAAREQVHLLLNAIWRLESAAILGLGGFYAWFYSRGDGWLKPFKLITLGLSKPAVLFEVACLTSVPAVFAVFVLNRLKIEYAILARLGEYSKLIEGSIYRSVPLKIELAGWETYLAKHKPDDLSFLAVRDLFSNTFNGFMIITAICIVVAIINWIRLVESLIGTLVY
;
A
#
# COMPACT_ATOMS: atom_id res chain seq x y z
N MET A 1 -18.36 -24.78 -34.96
CA MET A 1 -18.72 -26.04 -34.26
C MET A 1 -17.95 -26.07 -32.96
N MET A 2 -18.62 -25.79 -31.86
CA MET A 2 -18.04 -25.88 -30.51
C MET A 2 -18.09 -27.36 -30.13
N ASN A 3 -16.92 -28.00 -29.99
CA ASN A 3 -16.85 -29.31 -29.37
C ASN A 3 -17.46 -29.17 -27.97
N GLN A 4 -18.55 -29.90 -27.71
CA GLN A 4 -19.00 -30.14 -26.34
C GLN A 4 -17.85 -30.89 -25.67
N LEU A 5 -17.05 -30.18 -24.88
CA LEU A 5 -16.13 -30.81 -23.94
C LEU A 5 -16.98 -31.74 -23.07
N ASP A 6 -16.50 -32.96 -22.86
CA ASP A 6 -17.11 -33.89 -21.91
C ASP A 6 -17.25 -33.18 -20.56
N ASP A 7 -18.37 -33.36 -19.86
CA ASP A 7 -18.65 -32.67 -18.59
C ASP A 7 -17.52 -32.93 -17.57
N THR A 8 -16.87 -34.09 -17.69
CA THR A 8 -15.69 -34.52 -16.94
C THR A 8 -14.46 -33.65 -17.20
N ASP A 9 -14.18 -33.30 -18.46
CA ASP A 9 -13.05 -32.45 -18.86
C ASP A 9 -13.25 -31.00 -18.42
N GLN A 10 -14.48 -30.50 -18.49
CA GLN A 10 -14.81 -29.14 -18.04
C GLN A 10 -14.66 -29.00 -16.52
N SER A 11 -15.11 -30.00 -15.75
CA SER A 11 -14.95 -30.01 -14.30
C SER A 11 -13.49 -30.05 -13.88
N ALA A 12 -12.68 -30.90 -14.53
CA ALA A 12 -11.24 -30.98 -14.28
C ALA A 12 -10.54 -29.64 -14.55
N PHE A 13 -10.84 -29.00 -15.69
CA PHE A 13 -10.32 -27.67 -16.02
C PHE A 13 -10.68 -26.62 -14.96
N LEU A 14 -11.94 -26.55 -14.53
CA LEU A 14 -12.39 -25.57 -13.53
C LEU A 14 -11.71 -25.77 -12.17
N ILE A 15 -11.49 -27.02 -11.76
CA ILE A 15 -10.80 -27.34 -10.50
C ILE A 15 -9.35 -26.88 -10.56
N ASP A 16 -8.65 -27.12 -11.68
CA ASP A 16 -7.25 -26.72 -11.82
C ASP A 16 -7.10 -25.20 -11.94
N GLU A 17 -8.02 -24.54 -12.66
CA GLU A 17 -8.09 -23.07 -12.72
C GLU A 17 -8.34 -22.46 -11.34
N TRP A 18 -9.24 -23.04 -10.55
CA TRP A 18 -9.51 -22.61 -9.18
C TRP A 18 -8.28 -22.74 -8.28
N LYS A 19 -7.54 -23.86 -8.39
CA LYS A 19 -6.28 -24.05 -7.64
C LYS A 19 -5.24 -23.01 -8.04
N ALA A 20 -5.06 -22.78 -9.34
CA ALA A 20 -4.12 -21.78 -9.86
C ALA A 20 -4.47 -20.36 -9.37
N ALA A 21 -5.75 -19.98 -9.42
CA ALA A 21 -6.20 -18.69 -8.90
C ALA A 21 -5.92 -18.53 -7.39
N ARG A 22 -6.15 -19.57 -6.59
CA ARG A 22 -5.83 -19.54 -5.14
C ARG A 22 -4.33 -19.47 -4.89
N GLU A 23 -3.51 -20.16 -5.69
CA GLU A 23 -2.06 -20.03 -5.61
C GLU A 23 -1.61 -18.59 -5.87
N GLN A 24 -2.14 -17.93 -6.90
CA GLN A 24 -1.86 -16.52 -7.17
C GLN A 24 -2.28 -15.61 -6.01
N VAL A 25 -3.44 -15.87 -5.39
CA VAL A 25 -3.88 -15.16 -4.18
C VAL A 25 -2.88 -15.33 -3.04
N HIS A 26 -2.38 -16.54 -2.79
CA HIS A 26 -1.40 -16.80 -1.73
C HIS A 26 -0.04 -16.13 -2.01
N LEU A 27 0.44 -16.17 -3.26
CA LEU A 27 1.65 -15.49 -3.68
C LEU A 27 1.55 -13.97 -3.49
N LEU A 28 0.41 -13.39 -3.88
CA LEU A 28 0.14 -11.97 -3.76
C LEU A 28 0.04 -11.53 -2.29
N LEU A 29 -0.65 -12.30 -1.44
CA LEU A 29 -0.71 -12.05 0.00
C LEU A 29 0.68 -12.04 0.65
N ASN A 30 1.54 -12.99 0.28
CA ASN A 30 2.92 -13.04 0.78
C ASN A 30 3.74 -11.82 0.27
N ALA A 31 3.55 -11.43 -0.99
CA ALA A 31 4.20 -10.24 -1.54
C ALA A 31 3.76 -8.95 -0.83
N ILE A 32 2.46 -8.77 -0.58
CA ILE A 32 1.89 -7.66 0.19
C ILE A 32 2.50 -7.63 1.59
N TRP A 33 2.47 -8.76 2.30
CA TRP A 33 2.99 -8.83 3.67
C TRP A 33 4.48 -8.49 3.77
N ARG A 34 5.29 -8.93 2.79
CA ARG A 34 6.71 -8.59 2.69
C ARG A 34 6.92 -7.10 2.42
N LEU A 35 6.13 -6.50 1.53
CA LEU A 35 6.17 -5.07 1.25
C LEU A 35 5.84 -4.26 2.50
N GLU A 36 4.78 -4.64 3.22
CA GLU A 36 4.35 -3.97 4.45
C GLU A 36 5.41 -4.05 5.54
N SER A 37 5.95 -5.24 5.77
CA SER A 37 7.01 -5.47 6.75
C SER A 37 8.28 -4.68 6.40
N ALA A 38 8.68 -4.68 5.13
CA ALA A 38 9.82 -3.90 4.65
C ALA A 38 9.59 -2.39 4.80
N ALA A 39 8.39 -1.90 4.51
CA ALA A 39 8.04 -0.48 4.67
C ALA A 39 8.06 -0.05 6.15
N ILE A 40 7.47 -0.85 7.04
CA ILE A 40 7.45 -0.57 8.49
C ILE A 40 8.87 -0.60 9.06
N LEU A 41 9.65 -1.65 8.77
CA LEU A 41 11.03 -1.77 9.25
C LEU A 41 11.94 -0.71 8.63
N GLY A 42 11.76 -0.37 7.36
CA GLY A 42 12.51 0.68 6.68
C GLY A 42 12.25 2.06 7.28
N LEU A 43 10.98 2.39 7.54
CA LEU A 43 10.61 3.63 8.23
C LEU A 43 11.11 3.65 9.67
N GLY A 44 10.96 2.55 10.41
CA GLY A 44 11.47 2.41 11.77
C GLY A 44 12.98 2.58 11.85
N GLY A 45 13.73 1.95 10.94
CA GLY A 45 15.17 2.08 10.81
C GLY A 45 15.60 3.51 10.43
N PHE A 46 14.89 4.14 9.49
CA PHE A 46 15.12 5.53 9.12
C PHE A 46 14.96 6.46 10.33
N TYR A 47 13.86 6.35 11.07
CA TYR A 47 13.65 7.19 12.25
C TYR A 47 14.65 6.87 13.37
N ALA A 48 14.98 5.61 13.62
CA ALA A 48 16.01 5.24 14.58
C ALA A 48 17.38 5.85 14.24
N TRP A 49 17.77 5.83 12.97
CA TRP A 49 18.98 6.48 12.47
C TRP A 49 18.91 8.01 12.55
N PHE A 50 17.78 8.59 12.16
CA PHE A 50 17.57 10.04 12.19
C PHE A 50 17.67 10.58 13.61
N TYR A 51 17.06 9.90 14.58
CA TYR A 51 17.12 10.27 16.00
C TYR A 51 18.46 9.93 16.66
N SER A 52 19.21 8.94 16.18
CA SER A 52 20.55 8.64 16.73
C SER A 52 21.61 9.66 16.33
N ARG A 53 21.41 10.38 15.22
CA ARG A 53 22.28 11.49 14.80
C ARG A 53 21.99 12.82 15.49
N GLY A 54 20.81 13.00 16.06
CA GLY A 54 20.53 14.15 16.90
C GLY A 54 21.24 13.98 18.23
N ASP A 55 22.10 14.92 18.62
CA ASP A 55 22.72 14.96 19.95
C ASP A 55 21.63 15.01 21.05
N GLY A 56 21.18 13.84 21.50
CA GLY A 56 20.32 13.64 22.67
C GLY A 56 18.98 12.95 22.39
N TRP A 57 18.86 11.70 22.83
CA TRP A 57 17.67 10.82 22.85
C TRP A 57 16.41 11.45 23.49
N LEU A 58 16.47 12.60 24.17
CA LEU A 58 15.37 13.05 25.05
C LEU A 58 15.01 14.53 24.99
N LYS A 59 15.17 15.22 23.87
CA LYS A 59 14.61 16.58 23.77
C LYS A 59 13.68 16.79 22.58
N PRO A 60 12.51 16.11 22.53
CA PRO A 60 11.38 16.62 21.75
C PRO A 60 11.06 18.10 22.13
N PHE A 61 11.41 18.52 23.35
CA PHE A 61 11.35 19.92 23.80
C PHE A 61 12.49 20.84 23.30
N LYS A 62 13.66 20.33 22.86
CA LYS A 62 14.68 21.19 22.22
C LYS A 62 14.30 21.62 20.81
N LEU A 63 13.52 20.79 20.11
CA LEU A 63 12.95 21.18 18.83
C LEU A 63 12.01 22.38 18.96
N ILE A 64 11.45 22.65 20.15
CA ILE A 64 10.63 23.84 20.46
C ILE A 64 11.49 25.00 21.01
N THR A 65 12.65 24.72 21.60
CA THR A 65 13.52 25.73 22.25
C THR A 65 14.77 26.13 21.45
N LEU A 66 15.01 25.55 20.27
CA LEU A 66 16.06 25.97 19.33
C LEU A 66 15.56 27.10 18.41
N GLY A 67 15.20 28.23 19.00
CA GLY A 67 15.00 29.50 18.29
C GLY A 67 16.28 30.09 17.68
N LEU A 68 17.35 29.29 17.53
CA LEU A 68 18.69 29.72 17.10
C LEU A 68 19.43 28.66 16.25
N SER A 69 18.73 27.68 15.67
CA SER A 69 19.37 26.82 14.66
C SER A 69 19.57 27.59 13.36
N LYS A 70 20.77 27.51 12.79
CA LYS A 70 21.09 28.09 11.47
C LYS A 70 20.06 27.59 10.44
N PRO A 71 19.52 28.44 9.55
CA PRO A 71 18.53 28.04 8.55
C PRO A 71 18.94 26.81 7.72
N ALA A 72 20.24 26.65 7.47
CA ALA A 72 20.79 25.49 6.77
C ALA A 72 20.47 24.14 7.44
N VAL A 73 20.52 24.06 8.78
CA VAL A 73 20.23 22.82 9.53
C VAL A 73 18.73 22.52 9.51
N LEU A 74 17.89 23.55 9.63
CA LEU A 74 16.43 23.40 9.53
C LEU A 74 16.00 22.95 8.14
N PHE A 75 16.66 23.45 7.09
CA PHE A 75 16.43 23.02 5.72
C PHE A 75 16.78 21.54 5.53
N GLU A 76 17.94 21.10 6.01
CA GLU A 76 18.34 19.69 5.96
C GLU A 76 17.31 18.79 6.66
N VAL A 77 16.87 19.16 7.87
CA VAL A 77 15.84 18.42 8.62
C VAL A 77 14.49 18.38 7.88
N ALA A 78 14.06 19.50 7.29
CA ALA A 78 12.82 19.56 6.52
C ALA A 78 12.90 18.65 5.28
N CYS A 79 14.02 18.66 4.55
CA CYS A 79 14.25 17.77 3.41
C CYS A 79 14.26 16.30 3.85
N LEU A 80 15.03 15.96 4.89
CA LEU A 80 15.14 14.58 5.39
C LEU A 80 13.79 14.03 5.88
N THR A 81 12.98 14.84 6.55
CA THR A 81 11.65 14.41 7.02
C THR A 81 10.59 14.37 5.92
N SER A 82 10.83 15.01 4.77
CA SER A 82 9.96 14.90 3.59
C SER A 82 10.12 13.56 2.87
N VAL A 83 11.30 12.94 2.91
CA VAL A 83 11.57 11.63 2.30
C VAL A 83 10.62 10.53 2.80
N PRO A 84 10.46 10.26 4.11
CA PRO A 84 9.54 9.24 4.59
C PRO A 84 8.07 9.58 4.27
N ALA A 85 7.69 10.85 4.20
CA ALA A 85 6.34 11.25 3.80
C ALA A 85 6.04 10.87 2.34
N VAL A 86 6.95 11.19 1.42
CA VAL A 86 6.85 10.80 0.02
C VAL A 86 6.84 9.27 -0.12
N PHE A 87 7.76 8.59 0.56
CA PHE A 87 7.83 7.13 0.56
C PHE A 87 6.52 6.49 1.06
N ALA A 88 5.94 6.98 2.17
CA ALA A 88 4.70 6.45 2.70
C ALA A 88 3.52 6.59 1.73
N VAL A 89 3.43 7.72 1.00
CA VAL A 89 2.42 7.91 -0.05
C VAL A 89 2.61 6.92 -1.20
N PHE A 90 3.86 6.68 -1.64
CA PHE A 90 4.15 5.67 -2.66
C PHE A 90 3.76 4.25 -2.21
N VAL A 91 4.10 3.88 -0.97
CA VAL A 91 3.72 2.58 -0.41
C VAL A 91 2.20 2.43 -0.34
N LEU A 92 1.48 3.46 0.13
CA LEU A 92 0.02 3.44 0.21
C LEU A 92 -0.63 3.27 -1.17
N ASN A 93 -0.13 3.97 -2.19
CA ASN A 93 -0.61 3.82 -3.57
C ASN A 93 -0.32 2.41 -4.09
N ARG A 94 0.90 1.88 -3.86
CA ARG A 94 1.24 0.52 -4.26
C ARG A 94 0.34 -0.52 -3.58
N LEU A 95 0.10 -0.39 -2.27
CA LEU A 95 -0.81 -1.28 -1.54
C LEU A 95 -2.21 -1.27 -2.12
N LYS A 96 -2.73 -0.10 -2.55
CA LYS A 96 -4.03 -0.03 -3.26
C LYS A 96 -4.07 -0.91 -4.50
N ILE A 97 -3.03 -0.88 -5.32
CA ILE A 97 -2.98 -1.67 -6.55
C ILE A 97 -2.98 -3.15 -6.22
N GLU A 98 -2.13 -3.59 -5.30
CA GLU A 98 -2.02 -5.01 -4.92
C GLU A 98 -3.32 -5.53 -4.29
N TYR A 99 -3.93 -4.77 -3.40
CA TYR A 99 -5.22 -5.14 -2.78
C TYR A 99 -6.37 -5.13 -3.78
N ALA A 100 -6.34 -4.28 -4.81
CA ALA A 100 -7.33 -4.31 -5.87
C ALA A 100 -7.19 -5.59 -6.74
N ILE A 101 -5.97 -6.02 -7.04
CA ILE A 101 -5.71 -7.29 -7.74
C ILE A 101 -6.23 -8.45 -6.88
N LEU A 102 -5.92 -8.44 -5.58
CA LEU A 102 -6.36 -9.46 -4.63
C LEU A 102 -7.90 -9.54 -4.57
N ALA A 103 -8.58 -8.39 -4.54
CA ALA A 103 -10.04 -8.34 -4.55
C ALA A 103 -10.63 -8.98 -5.82
N ARG A 104 -10.07 -8.65 -7.00
CA ARG A 104 -10.51 -9.23 -8.28
C ARG A 104 -10.25 -10.73 -8.39
N LEU A 105 -9.09 -11.20 -7.95
CA LEU A 105 -8.79 -12.64 -7.89
C LEU A 105 -9.72 -13.36 -6.90
N GLY A 106 -10.07 -12.73 -5.79
CA GLY A 106 -11.05 -13.25 -4.83
C GLY A 106 -12.47 -13.33 -5.42
N GLU A 107 -12.91 -12.32 -6.17
CA GLU A 107 -14.17 -12.33 -6.92
C GLU A 107 -14.17 -13.47 -7.95
N TYR A 108 -13.07 -13.62 -8.71
CA TYR A 108 -12.92 -14.68 -9.70
C TYR A 108 -12.99 -16.08 -9.08
N SER A 109 -12.26 -16.29 -7.98
CA SER A 109 -12.27 -17.56 -7.26
C SER A 109 -13.67 -17.94 -6.77
N LYS A 110 -14.48 -16.96 -6.34
CA LYS A 110 -15.88 -17.19 -5.95
C LYS A 110 -16.77 -17.58 -7.13
N LEU A 111 -16.52 -17.00 -8.31
CA LEU A 111 -17.26 -17.35 -9.52
C LEU A 111 -16.99 -18.80 -9.93
N ILE A 112 -15.72 -19.22 -9.95
CA ILE A 112 -15.37 -20.62 -10.28
C ILE A 112 -15.96 -21.57 -9.23
N GLU A 113 -15.84 -21.24 -7.94
CA GLU A 113 -16.41 -22.05 -6.86
C GLU A 113 -17.94 -22.22 -7.01
N GLY A 114 -18.64 -21.16 -7.39
CA GLY A 114 -20.07 -21.21 -7.71
C GLY A 114 -20.38 -22.13 -8.89
N SER A 115 -19.51 -22.18 -9.89
CA SER A 115 -19.67 -23.08 -11.04
C SER A 115 -19.37 -24.54 -10.70
N ILE A 116 -18.37 -24.81 -9.86
CA ILE A 116 -18.03 -26.18 -9.41
C ILE A 116 -19.12 -26.75 -8.50
N TYR A 117 -19.56 -26.00 -7.49
CA TYR A 117 -20.39 -26.55 -6.41
C TYR A 117 -21.89 -26.25 -6.54
N ARG A 118 -22.27 -25.20 -7.27
CA ARG A 118 -23.67 -24.75 -7.38
C ARG A 118 -24.22 -24.85 -8.80
N SER A 119 -23.47 -25.47 -9.71
CA SER A 119 -23.82 -25.63 -11.13
C SER A 119 -24.20 -24.31 -11.81
N VAL A 120 -23.66 -23.19 -11.33
CA VAL A 120 -23.90 -21.87 -11.94
C VAL A 120 -23.09 -21.83 -13.23
N PRO A 121 -23.72 -21.63 -14.40
CA PRO A 121 -22.98 -21.63 -15.66
C PRO A 121 -21.97 -20.49 -15.67
N LEU A 122 -20.67 -20.83 -15.67
CA LEU A 122 -19.61 -19.87 -15.93
C LEU A 122 -19.69 -19.50 -17.41
N LYS A 123 -19.80 -18.20 -17.72
CA LYS A 123 -19.64 -17.77 -19.11
C LYS A 123 -18.21 -18.09 -19.53
N ILE A 124 -18.04 -18.90 -20.58
CA ILE A 124 -16.73 -19.34 -21.12
C ILE A 124 -15.81 -18.13 -21.42
N GLU A 125 -16.40 -16.98 -21.75
CA GLU A 125 -15.68 -15.71 -21.94
C GLU A 125 -14.94 -15.18 -20.70
N LEU A 126 -15.17 -15.76 -19.52
CA LEU A 126 -14.50 -15.47 -18.26
C LEU A 126 -13.59 -16.64 -17.80
N ALA A 127 -13.43 -17.69 -18.60
CA ALA A 127 -12.45 -18.73 -18.33
C ALA A 127 -11.03 -18.17 -18.50
N GLY A 128 -10.14 -18.44 -17.54
CA GLY A 128 -8.82 -17.82 -17.45
C GLY A 128 -8.81 -16.59 -16.53
N TRP A 129 -8.13 -16.68 -15.39
CA TRP A 129 -7.98 -15.56 -14.44
C TRP A 129 -7.33 -14.33 -15.09
N GLU A 130 -6.42 -14.53 -16.05
CA GLU A 130 -5.79 -13.43 -16.83
C GLU A 130 -6.82 -12.67 -17.66
N THR A 131 -7.66 -13.39 -18.41
CA THR A 131 -8.75 -12.80 -19.21
C THR A 131 -9.75 -12.09 -18.32
N TYR A 132 -10.05 -12.66 -17.16
CA TYR A 132 -10.92 -12.03 -16.18
C TYR A 132 -10.36 -10.68 -15.70
N LEU A 133 -9.09 -10.64 -15.30
CA LEU A 133 -8.40 -9.40 -14.88
C LEU A 133 -8.27 -8.38 -16.00
N ALA A 134 -8.07 -8.81 -17.25
CA ALA A 134 -8.01 -7.92 -18.40
C ALA A 134 -9.35 -7.21 -18.64
N LYS A 135 -10.47 -7.89 -18.37
CA LYS A 135 -11.84 -7.35 -18.49
C LYS A 135 -12.28 -6.56 -17.26
N HIS A 136 -11.84 -6.97 -16.06
CA HIS A 136 -12.16 -6.34 -14.78
C HIS A 136 -10.89 -5.78 -14.18
N LYS A 137 -10.47 -4.60 -14.67
CA LYS A 137 -9.17 -4.06 -14.28
C LYS A 137 -9.15 -3.77 -12.78
N PRO A 138 -8.06 -4.09 -12.07
CA PRO A 138 -7.87 -3.69 -10.67
C PRO A 138 -7.98 -2.17 -10.48
N ASP A 139 -7.60 -1.40 -11.50
CA ASP A 139 -7.63 0.07 -11.45
C ASP A 139 -9.05 0.64 -11.37
N ASP A 140 -10.06 -0.11 -11.86
CA ASP A 140 -11.47 0.30 -11.83
C ASP A 140 -12.02 0.35 -10.39
N LEU A 141 -11.39 -0.36 -9.45
CA LEU A 141 -11.77 -0.29 -8.04
C LEU A 141 -11.29 1.03 -7.44
N SER A 142 -12.26 1.79 -6.91
CA SER A 142 -11.98 3.03 -6.19
C SER A 142 -11.16 2.76 -4.94
N PHE A 143 -10.36 3.74 -4.52
CA PHE A 143 -9.54 3.64 -3.31
C PHE A 143 -10.40 3.31 -2.08
N LEU A 144 -11.58 3.93 -1.97
CA LEU A 144 -12.53 3.70 -0.87
C LEU A 144 -13.04 2.26 -0.86
N ALA A 145 -13.39 1.70 -2.03
CA ALA A 145 -13.84 0.31 -2.12
C ALA A 145 -12.75 -0.66 -1.64
N VAL A 146 -11.51 -0.47 -2.07
CA VAL A 146 -10.38 -1.31 -1.64
C VAL A 146 -10.14 -1.16 -0.13
N ARG A 147 -10.17 0.07 0.38
CA ARG A 147 -10.03 0.36 1.82
C ARG A 147 -11.11 -0.34 2.65
N ASP A 148 -12.35 -0.30 2.21
CA ASP A 148 -13.46 -0.87 2.98
C ASP A 148 -13.37 -2.41 3.04
N LEU A 149 -12.82 -3.07 2.01
CA LEU A 149 -12.50 -4.50 2.06
C LEU A 149 -11.32 -4.83 2.98
N PHE A 150 -10.30 -3.97 3.06
CA PHE A 150 -9.04 -4.20 3.78
C PHE A 150 -8.78 -3.13 4.85
N SER A 151 -9.79 -2.84 5.67
CA SER A 151 -9.83 -1.66 6.54
C SER A 151 -8.70 -1.59 7.56
N ASN A 152 -8.36 -2.70 8.21
CA ASN A 152 -7.34 -2.71 9.26
C ASN A 152 -5.95 -2.32 8.74
N THR A 153 -5.51 -2.96 7.67
CA THR A 153 -4.19 -2.66 7.06
C THR A 153 -4.15 -1.24 6.52
N PHE A 154 -5.19 -0.85 5.76
CA PHE A 154 -5.24 0.49 5.18
C PHE A 154 -5.22 1.58 6.25
N ASN A 155 -6.00 1.41 7.33
CA ASN A 155 -6.03 2.37 8.42
C ASN A 155 -4.66 2.48 9.10
N GLY A 156 -3.95 1.36 9.30
CA GLY A 156 -2.58 1.37 9.81
C GLY A 156 -1.62 2.20 8.95
N PHE A 157 -1.59 1.93 7.64
CA PHE A 157 -0.72 2.68 6.72
C PHE A 157 -1.14 4.14 6.53
N MET A 158 -2.44 4.44 6.57
CA MET A 158 -2.96 5.81 6.54
C MET A 158 -2.48 6.61 7.76
N ILE A 159 -2.52 6.01 8.96
CA ILE A 159 -2.03 6.65 10.18
C ILE A 159 -0.53 6.93 10.07
N ILE A 160 0.27 5.95 9.64
CA ILE A 160 1.73 6.12 9.46
C ILE A 160 2.02 7.24 8.44
N THR A 161 1.30 7.24 7.31
CA THR A 161 1.44 8.25 6.26
C THR A 161 1.09 9.64 6.79
N ALA A 162 -0.02 9.76 7.52
CA ALA A 162 -0.45 11.02 8.14
C ALA A 162 0.60 11.55 9.13
N ILE A 163 1.17 10.67 9.97
CA ILE A 163 2.24 11.05 10.91
C ILE A 163 3.46 11.59 10.14
N CYS A 164 3.90 10.89 9.09
CA CYS A 164 5.06 11.33 8.29
C CYS A 164 4.81 12.71 7.65
N ILE A 165 3.61 12.93 7.08
CA ILE A 165 3.21 14.20 6.48
C ILE A 165 3.18 15.32 7.52
N VAL A 166 2.56 15.09 8.68
CA VAL A 166 2.47 16.09 9.74
C VAL A 166 3.86 16.49 10.24
N VAL A 167 4.76 15.52 10.45
CA VAL A 167 6.15 15.79 10.85
C VAL A 167 6.86 16.64 9.80
N ALA A 168 6.72 16.32 8.51
CA ALA A 168 7.31 17.10 7.44
C ALA A 168 6.77 18.55 7.42
N ILE A 169 5.44 18.73 7.50
CA ILE A 169 4.80 20.06 7.52
C ILE A 169 5.32 20.90 8.69
N ILE A 170 5.39 20.32 9.90
CA ILE A 170 5.88 21.04 11.10
C ILE A 170 7.31 21.54 10.88
N ASN A 171 8.18 20.72 10.29
CA ASN A 171 9.57 21.11 10.03
C ASN A 171 9.68 22.19 8.95
N TRP A 172 8.83 22.15 7.92
CA TRP A 172 8.75 23.21 6.91
C TRP A 172 8.26 24.55 7.49
N ILE A 173 7.21 24.54 8.33
CA ILE A 173 6.72 25.75 9.00
C ILE A 173 7.84 26.40 9.81
N ARG A 174 8.58 25.61 10.58
CA ARG A 174 9.70 26.11 11.41
C ARG A 174 10.84 26.70 10.60
N LEU A 175 11.15 26.10 9.45
CA LEU A 175 12.12 26.68 8.53
C LEU A 175 11.66 28.07 8.04
N VAL A 176 10.40 28.19 7.63
CA VAL A 176 9.83 29.46 7.16
C VAL A 176 9.87 30.52 8.27
N GLU A 177 9.47 30.18 9.49
CA GLU A 177 9.54 31.08 10.64
C GLU A 177 10.99 31.55 10.91
N SER A 178 11.97 30.65 10.83
CA SER A 178 13.40 30.98 11.00
C SER A 178 13.93 31.89 9.90
N LEU A 179 13.53 31.66 8.64
CA LEU A 179 13.92 32.50 7.51
C LEU A 179 13.34 33.92 7.65
N ILE A 180 12.07 34.04 8.03
CA ILE A 180 11.44 35.35 8.28
C ILE A 180 12.14 36.06 9.43
N GLY A 181 12.41 35.36 10.53
CA GLY A 181 13.15 35.93 11.66
C GLY A 181 14.53 36.46 11.28
N THR A 182 15.25 35.75 10.40
CA THR A 182 16.59 36.18 9.93
C THR A 182 16.54 37.36 8.96
N LEU A 183 15.39 37.64 8.32
CA LEU A 183 15.23 38.79 7.42
C LEU A 183 14.84 40.08 8.15
N VAL A 184 14.24 39.96 9.34
CA VAL A 184 13.74 41.10 10.13
C VAL A 184 14.82 41.69 11.05
N TYR A 185 15.83 40.89 11.42
CA TYR A 185 16.95 41.29 12.29
C TYR A 185 18.27 41.32 11.52
#